data_AF-A0AAW1U7C3-F1
#
_entry.id   AF-A0AAW1U7C3-F1
#
_cell.length_a   1.000
_cell.length_b   1.000
_cell.length_c   1.000
_cell.angle_alpha   90.00
_cell.angle_beta   90.00
_cell.angle_gamma   90.00
#
_symmetry.space_group_name_H-M   'P 1'
#
loop_
_entity.id
_entity.type
_entity.pdbx_description
1 polymer ?
#
loop_
_entity_poly.entity_id
_entity_poly.type
_entity_poly.pdbx_seq_one_letter_code
_entity_poly.pdbx_strand_id
1 'polypeptide(L)'
;MDSNAPESLESFQEMIRKAANECFQKVKDDTGKNKFKICWWDKDLQKIVKERQAAFLKYMEQPSLENYLTSKRLQAYSKKSIKEKKKESFLQFCMDLNYKSSKHMWKDIKRFRSLMIYVLL
;
A
#
# COMPACT_ATOMS: atom_id res chain seq x y z
N MET A 1 1.09 53.03 27.12
CA MET A 1 1.99 52.97 25.95
C MET A 1 2.37 51.50 25.83
N ASP A 2 1.48 50.70 25.25
CA ASP A 2 1.60 49.23 25.28
C ASP A 2 1.40 48.71 23.87
N SER A 3 2.46 48.79 23.08
CA SER A 3 2.45 48.42 21.66
C SER A 3 3.72 47.66 21.26
N ASN A 4 4.27 46.83 22.15
CA ASN A 4 5.46 45.99 21.88
C ASN A 4 5.28 44.49 22.17
N ALA A 5 4.14 44.09 22.75
CA ALA A 5 3.86 42.68 23.07
C ALA A 5 3.70 41.76 21.83
N PRO A 6 3.01 42.15 20.73
CA PRO A 6 2.77 41.22 19.63
C PRO A 6 4.03 40.92 18.81
N GLU A 7 4.95 41.88 18.69
CA GLU A 7 6.18 41.73 17.91
C GLU A 7 7.17 40.75 18.57
N SER A 8 7.21 40.75 19.91
CA SER A 8 8.04 39.82 20.68
C SER A 8 7.58 38.36 20.58
N LEU A 9 6.26 38.13 20.50
CA LEU A 9 5.68 36.80 20.36
C LEU A 9 5.95 36.21 18.97
N GLU A 10 5.80 37.02 17.92
CA GLU A 10 6.10 36.61 16.54
C GLU A 10 7.59 36.24 16.40
N SER A 11 8.49 37.03 16.98
CA SER A 11 9.92 36.73 16.99
C SER A 11 10.24 35.40 17.69
N PHE A 12 9.55 35.10 18.79
CA PHE A 12 9.76 33.86 19.53
C PHE A 12 9.25 32.63 18.76
N GLN A 13 8.06 32.74 18.14
CA GLN A 13 7.52 31.68 17.30
C GLN A 13 8.43 31.38 16.10
N GLU A 14 9.00 32.40 15.48
CA GLU A 14 9.90 32.23 14.36
C GLU A 14 11.20 31.53 14.77
N MET A 15 11.71 31.83 15.95
CA MET A 15 12.88 31.15 16.50
C MET A 15 12.62 29.66 16.74
N ILE A 16 11.44 29.30 17.27
CA ILE A 16 11.04 27.89 17.46
C ILE A 16 10.93 27.18 16.11
N ARG A 17 10.28 27.80 15.11
CA ARG A 17 10.15 27.21 13.76
C ARG A 17 11.50 27.01 13.10
N LYS A 18 12.42 27.97 13.25
CA LYS A 18 13.77 27.88 12.69
C LYS A 18 14.55 26.74 13.34
N ALA A 19 14.58 26.67 14.66
CA ALA A 19 15.22 25.58 15.40
C ALA A 19 14.62 24.21 15.03
N ALA A 20 13.29 24.12 14.89
CA ALA A 20 12.62 22.91 14.44
C ALA A 20 13.04 22.49 13.03
N ASN A 21 13.14 23.42 12.08
CA ASN A 21 13.58 23.11 10.71
C ASN A 21 15.08 22.75 10.62
N GLU A 22 15.91 23.28 11.52
CA GLU A 22 17.34 22.96 11.60
C GLU A 22 17.59 21.58 12.26
N CYS A 23 16.86 21.26 13.33
CA CYS A 23 16.98 19.99 14.03
C CYS A 23 16.28 18.83 13.31
N PHE A 24 15.10 19.08 12.71
CA PHE A 24 14.34 18.06 12.00
C PHE A 24 14.54 18.24 10.49
N GLN A 25 15.35 17.36 9.89
CA GLN A 25 15.38 17.24 8.44
C GLN A 25 13.97 16.90 7.95
N LYS A 26 13.41 17.69 7.03
CA LYS A 26 12.19 17.32 6.31
C LYS A 26 12.41 15.96 5.68
N VAL A 27 11.81 14.92 6.26
CA VAL A 27 11.81 13.59 5.67
C VAL A 27 11.27 13.78 4.26
N LYS A 28 12.08 13.47 3.25
CA LYS A 28 11.59 13.47 1.87
C LYS A 28 10.41 12.50 1.88
N ASP A 29 9.22 13.02 1.63
CA ASP A 29 8.03 12.21 1.42
C ASP A 29 8.27 11.31 0.21
N ASP A 30 8.88 10.15 0.45
CA ASP A 30 9.00 9.08 -0.54
C ASP A 30 7.66 8.35 -0.69
N THR A 31 6.64 8.82 0.03
CA THR A 31 5.23 8.40 0.02
C THR A 31 4.60 8.37 -1.38
N GLY A 32 5.24 8.98 -2.38
CA GLY A 32 4.79 8.98 -3.78
C GLY A 32 5.67 8.24 -4.78
N LYS A 33 6.90 7.81 -4.43
CA LYS A 33 7.85 7.31 -5.44
C LYS A 33 7.91 5.80 -5.42
N ASN A 34 7.17 5.24 -6.38
CA ASN A 34 7.29 3.86 -6.84
C ASN A 34 6.69 2.82 -5.88
N LYS A 35 5.36 2.87 -5.72
CA LYS A 35 4.61 1.62 -5.55
C LYS A 35 4.88 0.82 -6.82
N PHE A 36 5.88 -0.05 -6.78
CA PHE A 36 6.13 -1.01 -7.85
C PHE A 36 4.77 -1.62 -8.17
N LYS A 37 4.23 -1.30 -9.35
CA LYS A 37 2.97 -1.87 -9.79
C LYS A 37 3.25 -3.36 -9.91
N ILE A 38 2.79 -4.11 -8.92
CA ILE A 38 2.98 -5.54 -8.85
C ILE A 38 2.40 -6.09 -10.16
N CYS A 39 3.20 -6.86 -10.88
CA CYS A 39 2.85 -7.40 -12.19
C CYS A 39 1.53 -8.21 -12.18
N TRP A 40 1.21 -8.83 -11.04
CA TRP A 40 -0.02 -9.59 -10.84
C TRP A 40 -1.15 -8.81 -10.16
N TRP A 41 -0.94 -7.56 -9.73
CA TRP A 41 -1.99 -6.77 -9.06
C TRP A 41 -2.78 -5.94 -10.05
N ASP A 42 -4.08 -6.19 -10.13
CA ASP A 42 -5.02 -5.49 -10.99
C ASP A 42 -6.14 -4.80 -10.18
N LYS A 43 -6.98 -4.05 -10.90
CA LYS A 43 -8.13 -3.35 -10.30
C LYS A 43 -9.17 -4.34 -9.76
N ASP A 44 -9.28 -5.51 -10.36
CA ASP A 44 -10.25 -6.54 -9.98
C ASP A 44 -9.87 -7.19 -8.65
N LEU A 45 -8.61 -7.60 -8.47
CA LEU A 45 -8.09 -8.07 -7.19
C LEU A 45 -8.19 -6.99 -6.11
N GLN A 46 -7.94 -5.72 -6.46
CA GLN A 46 -8.12 -4.63 -5.51
C GLN A 46 -9.58 -4.54 -5.04
N LYS A 47 -10.55 -4.67 -5.95
CA LYS A 47 -11.98 -4.70 -5.61
C LYS A 47 -12.30 -5.89 -4.71
N ILE A 48 -11.84 -7.09 -5.05
CA ILE A 48 -12.06 -8.31 -4.27
C ILE A 48 -11.48 -8.20 -2.85
N VAL A 49 -10.29 -7.62 -2.70
CA VAL A 49 -9.68 -7.41 -1.38
C VAL A 49 -10.46 -6.38 -0.55
N LYS A 50 -10.94 -5.29 -1.18
CA LYS A 50 -11.81 -4.31 -0.52
C LYS A 50 -13.13 -4.93 -0.07
N GLU A 51 -13.77 -5.73 -0.92
CA GLU A 51 -15.02 -6.43 -0.58
C GLU A 51 -14.82 -7.41 0.57
N ARG A 52 -13.73 -8.18 0.57
CA ARG A 52 -13.34 -9.04 1.69
C ARG A 52 -13.21 -8.24 2.99
N GLN A 53 -12.51 -7.11 2.94
CA GLN A 53 -12.32 -6.25 4.11
C GLN A 53 -13.64 -5.66 4.61
N ALA A 54 -14.49 -5.16 3.72
CA ALA A 54 -15.80 -4.62 4.07
C ALA A 54 -16.69 -5.68 4.72
N ALA A 55 -16.72 -6.92 4.19
CA ALA A 55 -17.48 -8.01 4.79
C ALA A 55 -16.94 -8.44 6.15
N PHE A 56 -15.62 -8.39 6.35
CA PHE A 56 -15.01 -8.65 7.64
C PHE A 56 -15.38 -7.57 8.67
N LEU A 57 -15.29 -6.29 8.30
CA LEU A 57 -15.70 -5.19 9.17
C LEU A 57 -17.18 -5.28 9.52
N LYS A 58 -18.05 -5.56 8.54
CA LYS A 58 -19.47 -5.79 8.76
C LYS A 58 -19.75 -6.92 9.75
N TYR A 59 -19.00 -8.02 9.67
CA TYR A 59 -19.10 -9.10 10.65
C TYR A 59 -18.63 -8.68 12.05
N MET A 60 -17.58 -7.85 12.15
CA MET A 60 -17.09 -7.34 13.43
C MET A 60 -18.07 -6.35 14.07
N GLU A 61 -18.72 -5.51 13.28
CA GLU A 61 -19.76 -4.58 13.73
C GLU A 61 -21.06 -5.30 14.10
N GLN A 62 -21.45 -6.31 13.30
CA GLN A 62 -22.69 -7.08 13.47
C GLN A 62 -22.40 -8.58 13.39
N PRO A 63 -22.01 -9.21 14.51
CA PRO A 63 -21.68 -10.63 14.54
C PRO A 63 -22.93 -11.52 14.36
N SER A 64 -23.25 -11.85 13.11
CA SER A 64 -24.32 -12.80 12.75
C SER A 64 -23.74 -13.98 11.96
N LEU A 65 -24.44 -15.12 11.98
CA LEU A 65 -24.03 -16.30 11.20
C LEU A 65 -23.92 -15.99 9.70
N GLU A 66 -24.87 -15.22 9.16
CA GLU A 66 -24.86 -14.81 7.75
C GLU A 66 -23.66 -13.92 7.41
N ASN A 67 -23.33 -12.95 8.27
CA ASN A 67 -22.17 -12.08 8.08
C ASN A 67 -20.86 -12.87 8.19
N TYR A 68 -20.78 -13.84 9.11
CA TYR A 68 -19.65 -14.74 9.24
C TYR A 68 -19.45 -15.59 7.98
N LEU A 69 -20.50 -16.25 7.50
CA LEU A 69 -20.46 -17.08 6.30
C LEU A 69 -20.06 -16.25 5.07
N THR A 70 -20.60 -15.05 4.93
CA THR A 70 -20.26 -14.11 3.86
C THR A 70 -18.78 -13.73 3.89
N SER A 71 -18.28 -13.32 5.06
CA SER A 71 -16.87 -12.99 5.28
C SER A 71 -15.94 -14.17 4.93
N LYS A 72 -16.29 -15.39 5.38
CA LYS A 72 -15.52 -16.61 5.06
C LYS A 72 -15.53 -16.94 3.57
N ARG A 73 -16.67 -16.83 2.89
CA ARG A 73 -16.78 -17.05 1.44
C ARG A 73 -15.90 -16.07 0.67
N LEU A 74 -15.97 -14.77 1.00
CA LEU A 74 -15.15 -13.74 0.38
C LEU A 74 -13.66 -13.91 0.70
N GLN A 75 -13.31 -14.38 1.88
CA GLN A 75 -11.94 -14.73 2.23
C GLN A 75 -11.40 -15.87 1.35
N ALA A 76 -12.17 -16.94 1.18
CA ALA A 76 -11.79 -18.07 0.32
C ALA A 76 -11.68 -17.66 -1.15
N TYR A 77 -12.66 -16.90 -1.65
CA TYR A 77 -12.67 -16.37 -3.00
C TYR A 77 -11.46 -15.48 -3.27
N SER A 78 -11.18 -14.51 -2.39
CA SER A 78 -10.01 -13.64 -2.48
C SER A 78 -8.70 -14.43 -2.55
N LYS A 79 -8.53 -15.45 -1.70
CA LYS A 79 -7.34 -16.31 -1.73
C LYS A 79 -7.19 -17.05 -3.07
N LYS A 80 -8.30 -17.57 -3.60
CA LYS A 80 -8.32 -18.27 -4.90
C LYS A 80 -7.95 -17.32 -6.04
N SER A 81 -8.61 -16.17 -6.13
CA SER A 81 -8.35 -15.18 -7.19
C SER A 81 -6.91 -14.68 -7.19
N ILE A 82 -6.33 -14.40 -6.00
CA ILE A 82 -4.92 -13.99 -5.89
C ILE A 82 -4.00 -15.10 -6.42
N LYS A 83 -4.27 -16.37 -6.08
CA LYS A 83 -3.46 -17.51 -6.55
C LYS A 83 -3.54 -17.66 -8.07
N GLU A 84 -4.74 -17.56 -8.63
CA GLU A 84 -4.98 -17.67 -10.07
C GLU A 84 -4.28 -16.54 -10.82
N LYS A 85 -4.42 -15.29 -10.37
CA LYS A 85 -3.79 -14.14 -11.02
C LYS A 85 -2.27 -14.18 -10.96
N LYS A 86 -1.70 -14.65 -9.84
CA LYS A 86 -0.26 -14.89 -9.73
C LYS A 86 0.21 -15.93 -10.76
N LYS A 87 -0.52 -17.04 -10.91
CA LYS A 87 -0.20 -18.09 -11.89
C LYS A 87 -0.26 -17.54 -13.32
N GLU A 88 -1.33 -16.82 -13.65
CA GLU A 88 -1.52 -16.20 -14.96
C GLU A 88 -0.39 -15.21 -15.28
N SER A 89 -0.10 -14.29 -14.36
CA SER A 89 0.96 -13.30 -14.53
C SER A 89 2.33 -13.94 -14.67
N PHE A 90 2.61 -15.02 -13.93
CA PHE A 90 3.86 -15.76 -14.07
C PHE A 90 3.96 -16.47 -15.43
N LEU A 91 2.87 -17.07 -15.90
CA LEU A 91 2.83 -17.71 -17.22
C LEU A 91 3.06 -16.69 -18.34
N GLN A 92 2.42 -15.52 -18.27
CA GLN A 92 2.66 -14.41 -19.20
C GLN A 92 4.13 -13.96 -19.17
N PHE A 93 4.72 -13.83 -17.97
CA PHE A 93 6.15 -13.51 -17.85
C PHE A 93 7.06 -14.56 -18.51
N CYS A 94 6.76 -15.84 -18.36
CA CYS A 94 7.52 -16.91 -19.02
C CYS A 94 7.38 -16.87 -20.55
N MET A 95 6.21 -16.51 -21.08
CA MET A 95 5.99 -16.32 -22.52
C MET A 95 6.80 -15.12 -23.06
N ASP A 96 6.88 -14.02 -22.29
CA ASP A 96 7.61 -12.80 -22.63
C ASP A 96 9.14 -12.91 -22.51
N LEU A 97 9.67 -14.08 -22.13
CA LEU A 97 11.08 -14.26 -21.79
C LEU A 97 12.02 -14.33 -23.01
N ASN A 98 11.48 -14.59 -24.21
CA ASN A 98 12.25 -15.02 -25.37
C ASN A 98 13.26 -14.00 -25.95
N TYR A 99 13.28 -12.74 -25.50
CA TYR A 99 14.17 -11.70 -26.06
C TYR A 99 14.61 -10.63 -25.04
N LYS A 100 14.73 -10.97 -23.75
CA LYS A 100 15.16 -9.98 -22.73
C LYS A 100 16.62 -10.18 -22.34
N SER A 101 17.37 -9.09 -22.20
CA SER A 101 18.72 -9.16 -21.61
C SER A 101 18.64 -9.58 -20.14
N SER A 102 19.65 -10.30 -19.64
CA SER A 102 19.64 -10.89 -18.29
C SER A 102 19.35 -9.86 -17.19
N LYS A 103 19.81 -8.62 -17.35
CA LYS A 103 19.52 -7.51 -16.41
C LYS A 103 18.03 -7.16 -16.34
N HIS A 104 17.31 -7.22 -17.45
CA HIS A 104 15.86 -6.95 -17.48
C HIS A 104 15.09 -8.12 -16.86
N MET A 105 15.50 -9.36 -17.15
CA MET A 105 14.91 -10.54 -16.51
C MET A 105 15.00 -10.49 -14.98
N TRP A 106 16.18 -10.16 -14.43
CA TRP A 106 16.36 -10.04 -12.98
C TRP A 106 15.52 -8.92 -12.35
N LYS A 107 15.31 -7.80 -13.05
CA LYS A 107 14.41 -6.74 -12.59
C LYS A 107 12.96 -7.22 -12.54
N ASP A 108 12.51 -7.96 -13.55
CA ASP A 108 11.16 -8.52 -13.59
C ASP A 108 10.94 -9.59 -12.51
N ILE A 109 11.91 -10.50 -12.31
CA ILE A 109 11.87 -11.50 -11.22
C ILE A 109 11.75 -10.82 -9.84
N LYS A 110 12.50 -9.74 -9.60
CA LYS A 110 12.41 -8.97 -8.35
C LYS A 110 11.02 -8.35 -8.16
N ARG A 111 10.36 -7.88 -9.23
CA ARG A 111 8.98 -7.36 -9.19
C ARG A 111 7.96 -8.44 -8.83
N PHE A 112 8.16 -9.69 -9.25
CA PHE A 112 7.32 -10.82 -8.83
C PHE A 112 7.48 -11.17 -7.35
N ARG A 113 8.71 -11.11 -6.81
CA ARG A 113 9.03 -11.50 -5.43
C ARG A 113 8.59 -10.47 -4.38
N SER A 114 8.53 -9.18 -4.72
CA SER A 114 8.62 -8.09 -3.73
C SER A 114 7.43 -7.91 -2.76
N LEU A 115 6.29 -8.59 -2.87
CA LEU A 115 5.10 -8.28 -2.03
C LEU A 115 4.41 -9.53 -1.45
N MET A 116 5.15 -10.30 -0.66
CA MET A 116 4.59 -11.38 0.17
C MET A 116 4.26 -10.96 1.62
N ILE A 117 4.59 -9.75 2.08
CA ILE A 117 4.58 -9.45 3.53
C ILE A 117 3.38 -8.60 4.01
N TYR A 118 2.65 -7.88 3.14
CA TYR A 118 1.68 -6.87 3.61
C TYR A 118 0.18 -7.17 3.34
N VAL A 119 -0.21 -8.38 2.95
CA VAL A 119 -1.63 -8.71 2.65
C VAL A 119 -2.23 -9.75 3.62
N LEU A 120 -1.49 -10.09 4.70
CA LEU A 120 -1.88 -11.10 5.69
C LEU A 120 -1.83 -10.62 7.16
N LEU A 121 -1.77 -9.32 7.40
CA LEU A 121 -2.13 -8.70 8.68
C LEU A 121 -3.32 -7.78 8.44
#